data_AF-A0A7S3GP36-F1
#
_entry.id   AF-A0A7S3GP36-F1
#
_cell.length_a   1.000
_cell.length_b   1.000
_cell.length_c   1.000
_cell.angle_alpha   90.00
_cell.angle_beta   90.00
_cell.angle_gamma   90.00
#
_symmetry.space_group_name_H-M   'P 1'
#
loop_
_entity.id
_entity.type
_entity.pdbx_description
1 polymer ?
#
loop_
_entity_poly.entity_id
_entity_poly.type
_entity_poly.pdbx_seq_one_letter_code
_entity_poly.pdbx_strand_id
1 'polypeptide(L)'
;FIFTSLVKNSPRLFTTVQSVLRAYETSKLYRDLKLRGSIVKEGELILLPQEQIIAKIGGVWNLSSEQGNLGSFFLTNVRVVWHANLATNFNVSLPYMQIRSLRVRESKFGRALVLETYAKSGGYILGFRVDPQDRISDVYKEIHSL
;
A
#
# COMPACT_ATOMS: atom_id res chain seq x y z
N PHE A 1 -14.83 28.68 3.69
CA PHE A 1 -16.23 28.78 3.28
C PHE A 1 -17.12 28.88 4.50
N ILE A 2 -18.24 29.59 4.42
CA ILE A 2 -19.23 29.70 5.50
C ILE A 2 -20.55 29.12 4.96
N PHE A 3 -21.14 28.19 5.70
CA PHE A 3 -22.43 27.57 5.35
C PHE A 3 -23.44 27.88 6.45
N THR A 4 -24.56 28.49 6.07
CA THR A 4 -25.64 28.88 6.99
C THR A 4 -26.89 28.04 6.71
N SER A 5 -27.37 27.31 7.73
CA SER A 5 -28.68 26.63 7.64
C SER A 5 -29.79 27.64 7.92
N LEU A 6 -30.66 27.87 6.93
CA LEU A 6 -31.85 28.72 7.10
C LEU A 6 -33.02 27.98 7.78
N VAL A 7 -32.95 26.65 7.86
CA VAL A 7 -33.94 25.81 8.54
C VAL A 7 -33.65 25.77 10.04
N LYS A 8 -34.63 26.18 10.85
CA LYS A 8 -34.56 26.13 12.32
C LYS A 8 -34.56 24.67 12.81
N ASN A 9 -33.77 24.38 13.85
CA ASN A 9 -33.75 23.09 14.56
C ASN A 9 -33.32 21.85 13.75
N SER A 10 -32.50 21.99 12.70
CA SER A 10 -31.93 20.84 11.96
C SER A 10 -30.38 20.78 11.96
N PRO A 11 -29.72 20.66 13.13
CA PRO A 11 -28.25 20.70 13.22
C PRO A 11 -27.56 19.39 12.81
N ARG A 12 -28.31 18.31 12.55
CA ARG A 12 -27.77 16.95 12.31
C ARG A 12 -26.79 16.89 11.13
N LEU A 13 -26.94 17.77 10.14
CA LEU A 13 -26.03 17.83 9.01
C LEU A 13 -24.61 18.16 9.46
N PHE A 14 -24.43 19.18 10.31
CA PHE A 14 -23.11 19.62 10.74
C PHE A 14 -22.38 18.54 11.55
N THR A 15 -23.08 17.84 12.44
CA THR A 15 -22.49 16.74 13.20
C THR A 15 -22.08 15.58 12.29
N THR A 16 -22.94 15.23 11.33
CA THR A 16 -22.65 14.16 10.35
C THR A 16 -21.42 14.50 9.51
N VAL A 17 -21.31 15.75 9.02
CA VAL A 17 -20.14 16.20 8.24
C VAL A 17 -18.86 16.09 9.06
N GLN A 18 -18.87 16.51 10.32
CA GLN A 18 -17.71 16.39 11.20
C GLN A 18 -17.31 14.93 11.44
N SER A 19 -18.28 14.05 11.68
CA SER A 19 -18.03 12.61 11.86
C SER A 19 -17.45 11.97 10.60
N VAL A 20 -18.02 12.26 9.42
CA VAL A 20 -17.53 11.74 8.14
C VAL A 20 -16.15 12.29 7.80
N LEU A 21 -15.90 13.57 8.05
CA LEU A 21 -14.58 14.18 7.85
C LEU A 21 -13.52 13.47 8.71
N ARG A 22 -13.79 13.26 10.00
CA ARG A 22 -12.89 12.52 10.87
C ARG A 22 -12.64 11.10 10.36
N ALA A 23 -13.69 10.38 9.97
CA ALA A 23 -13.56 9.04 9.41
C ALA A 23 -12.72 9.02 8.12
N TYR A 24 -12.90 10.02 7.26
CA TYR A 24 -12.08 10.22 6.06
C TYR A 24 -10.62 10.44 6.45
N GLU A 25 -10.32 11.36 7.36
CA GLU A 25 -8.95 11.67 7.77
C GLU A 25 -8.23 10.49 8.44
N THR A 26 -8.92 9.70 9.26
CA THR A 26 -8.32 8.54 9.95
C THR A 26 -8.19 7.30 9.06
N SER A 27 -8.80 7.29 7.87
CA SER A 27 -8.75 6.19 6.90
C SER A 27 -7.82 6.47 5.71
N LYS A 28 -6.86 7.39 5.85
CA LYS A 28 -5.93 7.74 4.77
C LYS A 28 -5.15 6.55 4.23
N LEU A 29 -4.78 5.57 5.06
CA LEU A 29 -4.00 4.41 4.62
C LEU A 29 -4.71 3.49 3.60
N TYR A 30 -6.03 3.62 3.40
CA TYR A 30 -6.75 2.92 2.32
C TYR A 30 -6.53 3.56 0.95
N ARG A 31 -6.01 4.79 0.91
CA ARG A 31 -5.95 5.58 -0.33
C ARG A 31 -4.65 6.32 -0.53
N ASP A 32 -3.87 6.58 0.50
CA ASP A 32 -2.61 7.30 0.40
C ASP A 32 -1.44 6.32 0.47
N LEU A 33 -0.49 6.48 -0.44
CA LEU A 33 0.79 5.78 -0.37
C LEU A 33 1.53 6.21 0.90
N LYS A 34 2.06 5.25 1.66
CA LYS A 34 2.84 5.51 2.86
C LYS A 34 4.20 4.84 2.78
N LEU A 35 5.25 5.64 2.92
CA LEU A 35 6.63 5.18 3.10
C LEU A 35 6.99 5.25 4.59
N ARG A 36 7.75 4.26 5.07
CA ARG A 36 8.30 4.20 6.43
C ARG A 36 7.24 4.46 7.51
N GLY A 37 6.09 3.79 7.39
CA GLY A 37 5.00 3.89 8.35
C GLY A 37 5.15 2.93 9.52
N SER A 38 4.50 3.23 10.65
CA SER A 38 4.29 2.26 11.73
C SER A 38 3.10 1.37 11.34
N ILE A 39 3.37 0.40 10.46
CA ILE A 39 2.35 -0.50 9.89
C ILE A 39 2.64 -1.98 10.16
N VAL A 40 3.82 -2.30 10.69
CA VAL A 40 4.23 -3.67 11.05
C VAL A 40 4.63 -3.69 12.51
N LYS A 41 4.17 -4.69 13.26
CA LYS A 41 4.56 -4.97 14.64
C LYS A 41 4.97 -6.44 14.74
N GLU A 42 6.15 -6.71 15.29
CA GLU A 42 6.65 -8.08 15.49
C GLU A 42 6.66 -8.94 14.21
N GLY A 43 6.88 -8.30 13.05
CA GLY A 43 6.90 -8.99 11.74
C GLY A 43 5.52 -9.27 11.14
N GLU A 44 4.44 -8.83 11.77
CA GLU A 44 3.07 -8.93 11.28
C GLU A 44 2.47 -7.57 10.91
N LEU A 45 1.63 -7.58 9.87
CA LEU A 45 0.92 -6.39 9.40
C LEU A 45 -0.15 -5.96 10.41
N ILE A 46 -0.14 -4.69 10.79
CA ILE A 46 -1.23 -4.07 11.55
C ILE A 46 -2.37 -3.80 10.56
N LEU A 47 -3.43 -4.59 10.66
CA LEU A 47 -4.58 -4.51 9.77
C LEU A 47 -5.43 -3.26 10.04
N LEU A 48 -5.87 -2.62 8.96
CA LEU A 48 -6.92 -1.61 9.01
C LEU A 48 -8.28 -2.29 9.27
N PRO A 49 -9.30 -1.56 9.72
CA PRO A 49 -10.67 -2.10 9.82
C PRO A 49 -11.13 -2.79 8.52
N GLN A 50 -11.65 -4.02 8.58
CA GLN A 50 -12.11 -4.75 7.38
C GLN A 50 -10.99 -5.10 6.36
N GLU A 51 -9.72 -4.83 6.67
CA GLU A 51 -8.60 -5.31 5.88
C GLU A 51 -8.37 -6.79 6.18
N GLN A 52 -8.21 -7.59 5.12
CA GLN A 52 -7.95 -9.03 5.21
C GLN A 52 -6.69 -9.36 4.41
N ILE A 53 -5.81 -10.17 5.00
CA ILE A 53 -4.63 -10.70 4.31
C ILE A 53 -5.09 -11.79 3.36
N ILE A 54 -4.72 -11.63 2.09
CA ILE A 54 -4.96 -12.60 1.02
C ILE A 54 -3.74 -13.51 0.90
N ALA A 55 -2.54 -12.92 0.89
CA ALA A 55 -1.29 -13.67 0.82
C ALA A 55 -0.16 -13.00 1.60
N LYS A 56 0.73 -13.83 2.17
CA LYS A 56 2.03 -13.42 2.72
C LYS A 56 3.14 -14.07 1.90
N ILE A 57 4.02 -13.27 1.33
CA ILE A 57 5.09 -13.75 0.44
C ILE A 57 6.42 -13.28 1.01
N GLY A 58 7.20 -14.21 1.56
CA GLY A 58 8.60 -13.95 1.93
C GLY A 58 9.52 -13.98 0.70
N GLY A 59 10.81 -13.67 0.88
CA GLY A 59 11.79 -13.75 -0.20
C GLY A 59 11.70 -12.59 -1.20
N VAL A 60 11.14 -11.45 -0.79
CA VAL A 60 10.88 -10.31 -1.68
C VAL A 60 11.96 -9.24 -1.47
N TRP A 61 12.84 -9.10 -2.44
CA TRP A 61 13.89 -8.09 -2.43
C TRP A 61 13.40 -6.77 -2.99
N ASN A 62 13.58 -5.69 -2.26
CA ASN A 62 13.41 -4.35 -2.80
C ASN A 62 14.66 -3.93 -3.59
N LEU A 63 14.46 -3.45 -4.82
CA LEU A 63 15.52 -3.07 -5.77
C LEU A 63 15.74 -1.55 -5.85
N SER A 64 15.19 -0.78 -4.91
CA SER A 64 15.31 0.70 -4.93
C SER A 64 16.63 1.22 -4.33
N SER A 65 17.42 0.34 -3.70
CA SER A 65 18.76 0.64 -3.15
C SER A 65 19.84 -0.21 -3.81
N GLU A 66 21.10 0.28 -3.81
CA GLU A 66 22.24 -0.44 -4.41
C GLU A 66 22.49 -1.81 -3.74
N GLN A 67 22.32 -1.85 -2.42
CA GLN A 67 22.26 -3.07 -1.62
C GLN A 67 20.76 -3.36 -1.41
N GLY A 68 20.21 -4.30 -2.16
CA GLY A 68 18.79 -4.64 -2.07
C GLY A 68 18.42 -5.09 -0.65
N ASN A 69 17.20 -4.78 -0.21
CA ASN A 69 16.73 -5.17 1.12
C ASN A 69 15.82 -6.40 1.00
N LEU A 70 16.14 -7.48 1.72
CA LEU A 70 15.28 -8.65 1.80
C LEU A 70 14.09 -8.37 2.73
N GLY A 71 12.90 -8.66 2.25
CA GLY A 71 11.66 -8.40 2.94
C GLY A 71 10.56 -9.38 2.61
N SER A 72 9.35 -9.00 3.01
CA SER A 72 8.13 -9.77 2.81
C SER A 72 7.03 -8.86 2.27
N PHE A 73 6.23 -9.39 1.35
CA PHE A 73 4.94 -8.80 0.97
C PHE A 73 3.82 -9.32 1.86
N PHE A 74 2.89 -8.42 2.19
CA PHE A 74 1.52 -8.73 2.53
C PHE A 74 0.62 -8.18 1.43
N LEU A 75 -0.10 -9.07 0.77
CA LEU A 75 -1.16 -8.72 -0.18
C LEU A 75 -2.47 -8.76 0.59
N THR A 76 -3.17 -7.64 0.65
CA THR A 76 -4.48 -7.55 1.31
C THR A 76 -5.56 -7.25 0.29
N ASN A 77 -6.82 -7.22 0.72
CA ASN A 77 -7.94 -6.80 -0.11
C ASN A 77 -7.97 -5.30 -0.44
N VAL A 78 -7.09 -4.47 0.14
CA VAL A 78 -7.09 -3.00 -0.09
C VAL A 78 -5.74 -2.41 -0.48
N ARG A 79 -4.62 -3.11 -0.21
CA ARG A 79 -3.26 -2.62 -0.50
C ARG A 79 -2.23 -3.74 -0.58
N VAL A 80 -1.11 -3.42 -1.23
CA VAL A 80 0.14 -4.20 -1.12
C VAL A 80 1.04 -3.53 -0.09
N VAL A 81 1.54 -4.29 0.88
CA VAL A 81 2.54 -3.82 1.84
C VAL A 81 3.82 -4.62 1.65
N TRP A 82 4.96 -3.94 1.59
CA TRP A 82 6.28 -4.56 1.71
C TRP A 82 7.01 -3.99 2.91
N HIS A 83 7.71 -4.83 3.66
CA HIS A 83 8.65 -4.38 4.68
C HIS A 83 9.95 -5.21 4.62
N ALA A 84 11.07 -4.58 4.97
CA ALA A 84 12.32 -5.30 5.17
C ALA A 84 12.25 -6.16 6.43
N ASN A 85 12.89 -7.33 6.40
CA ASN A 85 12.87 -8.28 7.52
C ASN A 85 13.78 -7.81 8.67
N LEU A 86 14.96 -7.24 8.34
CA LEU A 86 15.95 -6.79 9.33
C LEU A 86 15.69 -5.36 9.83
N ALA A 87 14.85 -4.59 9.13
CA ALA A 87 14.56 -3.20 9.43
C ALA A 87 13.10 -2.90 9.10
N THR A 88 12.18 -3.24 10.01
CA THR A 88 10.73 -3.13 9.77
C THR A 88 10.25 -1.70 9.53
N ASN A 89 11.00 -0.69 9.97
CA ASN A 89 10.76 0.72 9.65
C ASN A 89 11.03 1.07 8.17
N PHE A 90 11.75 0.21 7.43
CA PHE A 90 11.88 0.31 6.00
C PHE A 90 10.78 -0.49 5.33
N ASN A 91 9.68 0.21 5.05
CA ASN A 91 8.47 -0.38 4.48
C ASN A 91 7.77 0.59 3.52
N VAL A 92 6.88 0.02 2.72
CA VAL A 92 5.93 0.74 1.87
C VAL A 92 4.57 0.09 1.98
N SER A 93 3.54 0.92 2.15
CA SER A 93 2.13 0.55 2.04
C SER A 93 1.55 1.26 0.82
N LEU A 94 1.20 0.49 -0.20
CA LEU A 94 0.71 0.96 -1.49
C LEU A 94 -0.74 0.48 -1.73
N PRO A 95 -1.74 1.35 -1.53
CA PRO A 95 -3.11 1.05 -1.90
C PRO A 95 -3.27 0.80 -3.39
N TYR A 96 -4.12 -0.16 -3.78
CA TYR A 96 -4.31 -0.54 -5.18
C TYR A 96 -4.74 0.64 -6.06
N MET A 97 -5.59 1.53 -5.52
CA MET A 97 -6.03 2.74 -6.22
C MET A 97 -4.92 3.74 -6.56
N GLN A 98 -3.72 3.59 -5.98
CA GLN A 98 -2.55 4.42 -6.28
C GLN A 98 -1.61 3.76 -7.31
N ILE A 99 -1.84 2.51 -7.67
CA ILE A 99 -1.10 1.80 -8.71
C ILE A 99 -1.60 2.25 -10.07
N ARG A 100 -0.70 2.85 -10.86
CA ARG A 100 -0.96 3.22 -12.26
C ARG A 100 -0.64 2.07 -13.21
N SER A 101 0.43 1.33 -12.95
CA SER A 101 0.73 0.12 -13.73
C SER A 101 1.52 -0.90 -12.94
N LEU A 102 1.24 -2.18 -13.23
CA LEU A 102 1.96 -3.33 -12.73
C LEU A 102 2.59 -4.04 -13.93
N ARG A 103 3.91 -4.26 -13.89
CA ARG A 103 4.66 -4.89 -14.99
C ARG A 103 5.73 -5.82 -14.44
N VAL A 104 6.09 -6.84 -15.21
CA VAL A 104 7.33 -7.59 -14.99
C VAL A 104 8.36 -7.08 -16.01
N ARG A 105 9.56 -6.71 -15.55
CA ARG A 105 10.66 -6.24 -16.41
C ARG A 105 11.96 -6.96 -16.05
N GLU A 106 12.84 -7.10 -17.03
CA GLU A 106 14.22 -7.54 -16.77
C GLU A 106 15.01 -6.46 -16.02
N SER A 107 15.88 -6.88 -15.10
CA SER A 107 16.78 -6.00 -14.35
C SER A 107 18.16 -6.64 -14.19
N LYS A 108 19.15 -5.87 -13.72
CA LYS A 108 20.49 -6.40 -13.40
C LYS A 108 20.49 -7.55 -12.38
N PHE A 109 19.40 -7.72 -11.62
CA PHE A 109 19.27 -8.74 -10.59
C PHE A 109 18.28 -9.86 -10.95
N GLY A 110 17.86 -9.93 -12.22
CA GLY A 110 16.84 -10.85 -12.73
C GLY A 110 15.48 -10.17 -12.93
N ARG A 111 14.43 -10.97 -13.16
CA ARG A 111 13.08 -10.45 -13.38
C ARG A 111 12.56 -9.73 -12.15
N ALA A 112 12.03 -8.53 -12.35
CA ALA A 112 11.52 -7.66 -11.31
C ALA A 112 10.06 -7.30 -11.56
N LEU A 113 9.27 -7.35 -10.49
CA LEU A 113 7.93 -6.82 -10.41
C LEU A 113 8.04 -5.30 -10.21
N VAL A 114 7.49 -4.54 -11.14
CA VAL A 114 7.54 -3.08 -11.16
C VAL A 114 6.15 -2.53 -10.94
N LEU A 115 5.98 -1.81 -9.83
CA LEU A 115 4.78 -1.07 -9.44
C LEU A 115 5.03 0.41 -9.69
N GLU A 116 4.34 0.98 -10.68
CA GLU A 116 4.39 2.42 -10.98
C GLU A 116 3.15 3.09 -10.38
N THR A 117 3.34 4.20 -9.67
CA THR A 117 2.24 4.97 -9.07
C THR A 117 1.79 6.13 -9.95
N TYR A 118 0.61 6.69 -9.67
CA TYR A 118 0.17 7.93 -10.32
C TYR A 118 1.04 9.13 -9.91
N ALA A 119 1.14 10.14 -10.78
CA ALA A 119 1.90 11.35 -10.50
C ALA A 119 1.40 12.10 -9.24
N LYS A 120 0.08 12.10 -9.02
CA LYS A 120 -0.56 12.67 -7.81
C LYS A 120 -0.08 12.03 -6.50
N SER A 121 0.49 10.83 -6.58
CA SER A 121 0.98 10.01 -5.46
C SER A 121 2.51 10.07 -5.34
N GLY A 122 3.17 10.92 -6.14
CA GLY A 122 4.63 11.06 -6.19
C GLY A 122 5.29 10.42 -7.40
N GLY A 123 4.57 9.65 -8.23
CA GLY A 123 5.13 9.05 -9.45
C GLY A 123 6.25 8.03 -9.21
N TYR A 124 6.23 7.37 -8.04
CA TYR A 124 7.19 6.34 -7.66
C TYR A 124 7.20 5.16 -8.62
N ILE A 125 8.40 4.61 -8.85
CA ILE A 125 8.65 3.34 -9.52
C ILE A 125 9.26 2.39 -8.48
N LEU A 126 8.50 1.40 -8.04
CA LEU A 126 8.91 0.45 -7.02
C LEU A 126 9.24 -0.89 -7.67
N GLY A 127 10.50 -1.31 -7.60
CA GLY A 127 10.99 -2.56 -8.16
C GLY A 127 11.21 -3.62 -7.08
N PHE A 128 10.69 -4.83 -7.31
CA PHE A 128 10.83 -5.96 -6.40
C PHE A 128 11.24 -7.22 -7.14
N ARG A 129 12.22 -7.96 -6.61
CA ARG A 129 12.52 -9.32 -7.07
C ARG A 129 11.89 -10.31 -6.10
N VAL A 130 11.23 -11.33 -6.62
CA VAL A 130 10.64 -12.42 -5.82
C VAL A 130 11.51 -13.65 -6.02
N ASP A 131 11.97 -14.26 -4.92
CA ASP A 131 12.72 -15.51 -4.94
C ASP A 131 11.86 -16.66 -4.37
N PRO A 132 11.84 -17.85 -5.01
CA PRO A 132 12.45 -18.15 -6.31
C PRO A 132 11.73 -17.42 -7.47
N GLN A 133 12.47 -17.17 -8.56
CA GLN A 133 12.02 -16.27 -9.65
C GLN A 133 10.80 -16.78 -10.42
N ASP A 134 10.49 -18.06 -10.38
CA ASP A 134 9.30 -18.67 -10.98
C ASP A 134 8.00 -18.13 -10.34
N ARG A 135 8.01 -17.82 -9.05
CA ARG A 135 6.84 -17.30 -8.31
C ARG A 135 6.42 -15.89 -8.73
N ILE A 136 7.27 -15.14 -9.42
CA ILE A 136 6.96 -13.75 -9.80
C ILE A 136 5.68 -13.65 -10.64
N SER A 137 5.42 -14.64 -11.48
CA SER A 137 4.23 -14.69 -12.33
C SER A 137 2.96 -14.85 -11.50
N ASP A 138 3.01 -15.62 -10.43
CA ASP A 138 1.87 -15.84 -9.55
C ASP A 138 1.61 -14.61 -8.69
N VAL A 139 2.66 -13.99 -8.15
CA VAL A 139 2.55 -12.70 -7.42
C VAL A 139 1.99 -11.60 -8.32
N TYR A 140 2.41 -11.55 -9.58
CA TYR A 140 1.86 -10.61 -10.57
C TYR A 140 0.36 -10.84 -10.77
N LYS A 141 -0.06 -12.09 -11.00
CA LYS A 141 -1.47 -12.44 -11.22
C LYS A 141 -2.33 -12.13 -9.99
N GLU A 142 -1.84 -12.45 -8.80
CA GLU A 142 -2.51 -12.18 -7.54
C GLU A 142 -2.79 -10.67 -7.41
N ILE A 143 -1.76 -9.82 -7.51
CA ILE A 143 -1.91 -8.37 -7.42
C ILE A 143 -2.78 -7.81 -8.55
N HIS A 144 -2.68 -8.37 -9.76
CA HIS A 144 -3.47 -7.90 -10.90
C HIS A 144 -4.96 -8.24 -10.79
N SER A 145 -5.30 -9.28 -10.03
CA SER A 145 -6.69 -9.71 -9.81
C SER A 145 -7.42 -8.91 -8.72
N LEU A 146 -6.68 -8.10 -7.95
CA LEU A 146 -7.17 -7.26 -6.84
C LEU A 146 -7.37 -5.81 -7.28
#